data_AF-A0A497NYK5-F1
#
_entry.id   AF-A0A497NYK5-F1
#
_cell.length_a   1.000
_cell.length_b   1.000
_cell.length_c   1.000
_cell.angle_alpha   90.00
_cell.angle_beta   90.00
_cell.angle_gamma   90.00
#
_symmetry.space_group_name_H-M   'P 1'
#
loop_
_entity.id
_entity.type
_entity.pdbx_description
1 polymer ?
#
loop_
_entity_poly.entity_id
_entity_poly.type
_entity_poly.pdbx_seq_one_letter_code
_entity_poly.pdbx_strand_id
1 'polypeptide(L)'
;MDTDTGDNKMAYSFNKVIIFGVIGLILATSIILTVQFLPILEDPLTPDVPTVPVVQAGGILIVKVKDAPADELQEVFLLIDQVLVHGKGEGSETWKDIPVIATDPFDLLLLEDTSTVLAVGELSAGNYTEIRLHVVNAYATINGETNI
;
A
#
# COMPACT_ATOMS: atom_id res chain seq x y z
N MET A 1 -25.48 -62.07 36.57
CA MET A 1 -25.08 -61.17 37.67
C MET A 1 -23.79 -60.52 37.23
N ASP A 2 -23.88 -59.74 36.16
CA ASP A 2 -24.22 -58.30 36.14
C ASP A 2 -22.98 -57.50 36.54
N THR A 3 -22.14 -57.13 35.57
CA THR A 3 -22.22 -55.93 34.69
C THR A 3 -21.96 -54.65 35.47
N ASP A 4 -20.77 -54.09 35.24
CA ASP A 4 -20.45 -52.68 35.52
C ASP A 4 -19.42 -52.24 34.46
N THR A 5 -19.87 -51.62 33.37
CA THR A 5 -20.06 -50.18 33.14
C THR A 5 -18.76 -49.50 32.71
N GLY A 6 -18.82 -48.79 31.59
CA GLY A 6 -17.79 -47.80 31.28
C GLY A 6 -17.66 -47.36 29.82
N ASP A 7 -18.78 -47.23 29.10
CA ASP A 7 -18.82 -46.42 27.87
C ASP A 7 -18.46 -44.97 28.22
N ASN A 8 -17.25 -44.54 27.85
CA ASN A 8 -16.88 -43.12 27.83
C ASN A 8 -16.51 -42.71 26.40
N LYS A 9 -17.59 -42.52 25.65
CA LYS A 9 -17.75 -41.66 24.49
C LYS A 9 -16.96 -40.35 24.71
N MET A 10 -15.81 -40.22 24.06
CA MET A 10 -14.99 -39.01 24.07
C MET A 10 -15.69 -37.91 23.27
N ALA A 11 -16.67 -37.25 23.89
CA ALA A 11 -17.29 -36.04 23.37
C ALA A 11 -16.34 -34.85 23.64
N TYR A 12 -15.34 -34.67 22.77
CA TYR A 12 -14.65 -33.39 22.73
C TYR A 12 -15.59 -32.34 22.12
N SER A 13 -15.94 -31.34 22.94
CA SER A 13 -16.83 -30.23 22.54
C SER A 13 -16.11 -29.30 21.54
N PHE A 14 -16.53 -29.36 20.28
CA PHE A 14 -15.98 -28.58 19.16
C PHE A 14 -15.99 -27.04 19.35
N ASN A 15 -16.77 -26.52 20.30
CA ASN A 15 -16.84 -25.08 20.57
C ASN A 15 -15.61 -24.50 21.29
N LYS A 16 -14.72 -25.33 21.86
CA LYS A 16 -13.46 -24.88 22.49
C LYS A 16 -12.23 -24.90 21.57
N VAL A 17 -12.31 -25.59 20.43
CA VAL A 17 -11.19 -25.70 19.47
C VAL A 17 -11.12 -24.47 18.55
N ILE A 18 -12.24 -23.76 18.35
CA ILE A 18 -12.32 -22.56 17.49
C ILE A 18 -11.64 -21.34 18.15
N ILE A 19 -11.59 -21.27 19.48
CA ILE A 19 -11.08 -20.10 20.22
C ILE A 19 -9.55 -19.99 20.16
N PHE A 20 -8.82 -21.12 20.06
CA PHE A 20 -7.35 -21.09 19.97
C PHE A 20 -6.82 -20.74 18.57
N GLY A 21 -7.63 -20.90 17.53
CA GLY A 21 -7.26 -20.52 16.15
C GLY A 21 -7.18 -18.99 15.96
N VAL A 22 -8.05 -18.24 16.64
CA VAL A 22 -8.10 -16.76 16.52
C VAL A 22 -6.98 -16.09 17.31
N ILE A 23 -6.59 -16.64 18.47
CA ILE A 23 -5.50 -16.09 19.30
C ILE A 23 -4.12 -16.31 18.64
N GLY A 24 -3.93 -17.44 17.92
CA GLY A 24 -2.68 -17.72 17.21
C GLY A 24 -2.44 -16.80 16.00
N LEU A 25 -3.50 -16.35 15.31
CA LEU A 25 -3.39 -15.48 14.13
C LEU A 25 -3.00 -14.03 14.51
N ILE A 26 -3.44 -13.54 15.67
CA ILE A 26 -3.14 -12.17 16.12
C ILE A 26 -1.66 -11.99 16.49
N LEU A 27 -0.98 -13.04 16.95
CA LEU A 27 0.46 -12.97 17.21
C LEU A 27 1.32 -13.02 15.93
N ALA A 28 0.80 -13.55 14.82
CA ALA A 28 1.56 -13.62 13.56
C ALA A 28 1.58 -12.28 12.78
N THR A 29 0.60 -11.39 12.99
CA THR A 29 0.55 -10.07 12.34
C THR A 29 1.17 -8.94 13.17
N SER A 30 1.79 -9.24 14.33
CA SER A 30 2.30 -8.23 15.27
C SER A 30 3.76 -7.79 15.01
N ILE A 31 4.36 -8.14 13.88
CA ILE A 31 5.68 -7.64 13.46
C ILE A 31 5.41 -7.02 12.08
N ILE A 32 5.41 -5.70 11.87
CA ILE A 32 6.49 -4.73 12.10
C ILE A 32 5.86 -3.34 12.32
N LEU A 33 6.11 -2.71 13.47
CA LEU A 33 6.08 -1.25 13.59
C LEU A 33 7.02 -0.80 14.71
N THR A 34 7.95 0.08 14.34
CA THR A 34 8.90 0.85 15.16
C THR A 34 10.15 0.12 15.68
N VAL A 35 11.22 0.12 14.87
CA VAL A 35 12.59 0.21 15.40
C VAL A 35 12.96 1.68 15.44
N GLN A 36 12.43 2.44 16.41
CA GLN A 36 13.01 3.71 16.85
C GLN A 36 12.71 3.84 18.35
N PHE A 37 13.75 4.16 19.13
CA PHE A 37 13.76 4.33 20.60
C PHE A 37 13.92 3.07 21.44
N LEU A 38 15.14 2.54 21.49
CA LEU A 38 15.67 2.08 22.77
C LEU A 38 15.91 3.33 23.65
N PRO A 39 15.37 3.42 24.89
CA PRO A 39 15.97 4.29 25.88
C PRO A 39 17.30 3.61 26.24
N ILE A 40 18.39 4.17 25.73
CA ILE A 40 19.73 3.81 26.18
C ILE A 40 19.70 4.01 27.70
N LEU A 41 19.97 2.95 28.46
CA LEU A 41 20.34 3.10 29.87
C LEU A 41 21.63 3.91 29.84
N GLU A 42 21.51 5.21 30.08
CA GLU A 42 22.62 6.16 30.09
C GLU A 42 23.65 5.69 31.12
N ASP A 43 24.78 5.18 30.63
CA ASP A 43 25.98 5.03 31.43
C ASP A 43 26.42 6.46 31.84
N PRO A 44 26.37 6.82 33.13
CA PRO A 44 26.51 8.22 33.59
C PRO A 44 27.91 8.82 33.40
N LEU A 45 28.77 8.19 32.60
CA LEU A 45 30.16 8.59 32.36
C LEU A 45 30.47 8.90 30.89
N THR A 46 29.48 8.93 29.99
CA THR A 46 29.71 9.35 28.61
C THR A 46 29.44 10.85 28.44
N PRO A 47 30.42 11.66 27.99
CA PRO A 47 30.21 13.09 27.76
C PRO A 47 29.18 13.29 26.64
N ASP A 48 28.19 14.15 26.89
CA ASP A 48 27.11 14.51 25.96
C ASP A 48 27.65 14.89 24.58
N VAL A 49 27.63 13.95 23.64
CA VAL A 49 27.86 14.25 22.22
C VAL A 49 26.53 14.78 21.68
N PRO A 50 26.45 16.04 21.21
CA PRO A 50 25.21 16.57 20.66
C PRO A 50 24.79 15.73 19.45
N THR A 51 23.65 15.07 19.55
CA THR A 51 23.03 14.33 18.46
C THR A 51 22.46 15.33 17.46
N VAL A 52 23.23 15.64 16.41
CA VAL A 52 22.72 16.44 15.29
C VAL A 52 21.64 15.63 14.58
N PRO A 53 20.41 16.13 14.39
CA PRO A 53 19.39 15.43 13.63
C PRO A 53 19.88 15.25 12.19
N VAL A 54 19.97 13.99 11.74
CA VAL A 54 20.22 13.68 10.33
C VAL A 54 18.97 14.04 9.55
N VAL A 55 18.96 15.22 8.94
CA VAL A 55 17.96 15.58 7.94
C VAL A 55 18.19 14.67 6.73
N GLN A 56 17.27 13.74 6.48
CA GLN A 56 17.32 12.97 5.24
C GLN A 56 17.04 13.91 4.07
N ALA A 57 17.96 13.95 3.09
CA ALA A 57 17.73 14.68 1.85
C ALA A 57 16.52 14.08 1.12
N GLY A 58 15.65 14.92 0.57
CA GLY A 58 14.44 14.53 -0.15
C GLY A 58 13.99 15.60 -1.14
N GLY A 59 12.90 15.33 -1.84
CA GLY A 59 12.29 16.26 -2.80
C GLY A 59 10.80 15.98 -3.02
N ILE A 60 10.17 16.79 -3.87
CA ILE A 60 8.75 16.63 -4.25
C ILE A 60 8.68 15.85 -5.56
N LEU A 61 7.95 14.74 -5.56
CA LEU A 61 7.53 14.02 -6.76
C LEU A 61 6.17 14.57 -7.22
N ILE A 62 6.09 14.92 -8.50
CA ILE A 62 4.83 15.33 -9.17
C ILE A 62 4.58 14.34 -10.30
N VAL A 63 3.49 13.58 -10.21
CA VAL A 63 3.06 12.65 -11.25
C VAL A 63 2.01 13.34 -12.11
N LYS A 64 2.27 13.46 -13.41
CA LYS A 64 1.38 14.07 -14.39
C LYS A 64 0.90 13.04 -15.39
N VAL A 65 -0.33 13.20 -15.83
CA VAL A 65 -0.96 12.36 -16.86
C VAL A 65 -1.30 13.24 -18.06
N LYS A 66 -1.05 12.69 -19.23
CA LYS A 66 -1.30 13.28 -20.55
C LYS A 66 -1.65 12.14 -21.50
N ASP A 67 -2.49 12.42 -22.49
CA ASP A 67 -2.82 11.45 -23.52
C ASP A 67 -2.10 11.73 -24.86
N ALA A 68 -2.00 10.70 -25.69
CA ALA A 68 -1.50 10.80 -27.05
C ALA A 68 -2.67 10.83 -28.03
N PRO A 69 -2.54 11.51 -29.19
CA PRO A 69 -3.61 11.59 -30.19
C PRO A 69 -4.13 10.20 -30.61
N ALA A 70 -5.45 10.05 -30.71
CA ALA A 70 -6.10 8.83 -31.16
C ALA A 70 -7.33 9.12 -32.05
N ASP A 71 -7.34 8.57 -33.27
CA ASP A 71 -8.34 8.91 -34.30
C ASP A 71 -9.70 8.19 -34.13
N GLU A 72 -9.75 7.05 -33.44
CA GLU A 72 -10.92 6.16 -33.36
C GLU A 72 -11.59 6.13 -31.96
N LEU A 73 -11.03 6.85 -30.99
CA LEU A 73 -11.53 6.92 -29.61
C LEU A 73 -12.41 8.16 -29.40
N GLN A 74 -13.55 7.97 -28.74
CA GLN A 74 -14.50 9.06 -28.45
C GLN A 74 -14.47 9.49 -26.99
N GLU A 75 -14.17 8.55 -26.09
CA GLU A 75 -14.01 8.78 -24.65
C GLU A 75 -13.05 7.72 -24.11
N VAL A 76 -12.14 8.11 -23.21
CA VAL A 76 -11.33 7.17 -22.42
C VAL A 76 -11.36 7.62 -20.96
N PHE A 77 -12.26 7.03 -20.20
CA PHE A 77 -12.49 7.42 -18.81
C PHE A 77 -11.64 6.60 -17.85
N LEU A 78 -10.99 7.27 -16.90
CA LEU A 78 -10.18 6.64 -15.86
C LEU A 78 -10.52 7.17 -14.47
N LEU A 79 -10.51 6.26 -13.49
CA LEU A 79 -10.46 6.57 -12.06
C LEU A 79 -9.27 5.85 -11.44
N ILE A 80 -8.36 6.63 -10.85
CA ILE A 80 -7.16 6.13 -10.16
C ILE A 80 -7.22 6.62 -8.72
N ASP A 81 -7.06 5.72 -7.74
CA ASP A 81 -7.09 6.05 -6.32
C ASP A 81 -5.73 5.83 -5.61
N GLN A 82 -4.79 5.14 -6.26
CA GLN A 82 -3.47 4.87 -5.69
C GLN A 82 -2.34 5.08 -6.70
N VAL A 83 -1.27 5.72 -6.23
CA VAL A 83 0.01 5.85 -6.91
C VAL A 83 1.11 5.38 -5.97
N LEU A 84 1.90 4.42 -6.40
CA LEU A 84 2.97 3.80 -5.62
C LEU A 84 4.29 3.92 -6.38
N VAL A 85 5.39 4.13 -5.65
CA VAL A 85 6.75 4.14 -6.23
C VAL A 85 7.65 3.12 -5.55
N HIS A 86 8.54 2.51 -6.33
CA HIS A 86 9.47 1.48 -5.83
C HIS A 86 10.93 1.82 -6.14
N GLY A 87 11.78 1.66 -5.13
CA GLY A 87 13.21 1.88 -5.21
C GLY A 87 13.93 0.68 -5.83
N LYS A 88 14.92 0.95 -6.67
CA LYS A 88 15.77 -0.06 -7.29
C LYS A 88 16.44 -0.93 -6.22
N GLY A 89 16.18 -2.23 -6.27
CA GLY A 89 16.78 -3.21 -5.36
C GLY A 89 16.13 -3.29 -3.99
N GLU A 90 15.03 -2.58 -3.75
CA GLU A 90 14.21 -2.77 -2.56
C GLU A 90 13.31 -4.03 -2.71
N GLY A 91 12.82 -4.59 -1.60
CA GLY A 91 11.98 -5.80 -1.63
C GLY A 91 10.58 -5.56 -2.22
N SER A 92 9.85 -6.61 -2.61
CA SER A 92 8.52 -6.49 -3.26
C SER A 92 7.48 -5.71 -2.44
N GLU A 93 7.64 -5.67 -1.12
CA GLU A 93 6.70 -5.04 -0.18
C GLU A 93 7.08 -3.60 0.21
N THR A 94 8.06 -2.99 -0.45
CA THR A 94 8.64 -1.68 -0.04
C THR A 94 8.13 -0.49 -0.85
N TRP A 95 6.94 -0.62 -1.43
CA TRP A 95 6.29 0.45 -2.18
C TRP A 95 5.99 1.65 -1.28
N LYS A 96 6.15 2.85 -1.82
CA LYS A 96 5.88 4.11 -1.14
C LYS A 96 4.67 4.77 -1.79
N ASP A 97 3.64 5.06 -1.00
CA ASP A 97 2.44 5.77 -1.46
C ASP A 97 2.72 7.23 -1.76
N ILE A 98 2.19 7.68 -2.90
CA ILE A 98 2.17 9.08 -3.31
C ILE A 98 0.71 9.55 -3.30
N PRO A 99 0.36 10.58 -2.51
CA PRO A 99 -1.02 11.07 -2.42
C PRO A 99 -1.60 11.45 -3.78
N VAL A 100 -2.71 10.81 -4.15
CA VAL A 100 -3.52 11.17 -5.32
C VAL A 100 -4.29 12.46 -5.01
N ILE A 101 -4.22 13.42 -5.93
CA ILE A 101 -4.93 14.70 -5.82
C ILE A 101 -6.04 14.85 -6.86
N ALA A 102 -5.95 14.12 -7.99
CA ALA A 102 -7.03 14.02 -8.97
C ALA A 102 -7.92 12.82 -8.60
N THR A 103 -8.79 13.02 -7.59
CA THR A 103 -9.66 11.96 -7.06
C THR A 103 -10.94 11.78 -7.87
N ASP A 104 -11.31 12.79 -8.66
CA ASP A 104 -12.44 12.69 -9.56
C ASP A 104 -12.02 11.92 -10.83
N PRO A 105 -12.92 11.10 -11.39
CA PRO A 105 -12.65 10.48 -12.67
C PRO A 105 -12.41 11.51 -13.77
N PHE A 106 -11.58 11.17 -14.76
CA PHE A 106 -11.26 12.05 -15.88
C PHE A 106 -11.23 11.31 -17.21
N ASP A 107 -11.62 12.02 -18.27
CA ASP A 107 -11.46 11.56 -19.65
C ASP A 107 -10.04 11.93 -20.13
N LEU A 108 -9.26 10.90 -20.46
CA LEU A 108 -7.91 11.03 -20.98
C LEU A 108 -7.85 11.79 -22.29
N LEU A 109 -8.86 11.66 -23.17
CA LEU A 109 -8.85 12.33 -24.48
C LEU A 109 -8.84 13.86 -24.33
N LEU A 110 -9.42 14.38 -23.24
CA LEU A 110 -9.36 15.82 -22.91
C LEU A 110 -7.95 16.30 -22.53
N LEU A 111 -7.00 15.38 -22.38
CA LEU A 111 -5.60 15.63 -22.04
C LEU A 111 -4.66 15.47 -23.25
N GLU A 112 -5.13 15.46 -24.49
CA GLU A 112 -4.27 15.37 -25.69
C GLU A 112 -3.29 16.55 -25.81
N ASP A 113 -3.77 17.77 -25.56
CA ASP A 113 -2.97 18.99 -25.67
C ASP A 113 -2.44 19.50 -24.32
N THR A 114 -2.91 18.93 -23.22
CA THR A 114 -2.60 19.39 -21.86
C THR A 114 -2.14 18.24 -20.97
N SER A 115 -1.91 18.51 -19.69
CA SER A 115 -1.63 17.48 -18.70
C SER A 115 -2.33 17.84 -17.39
N THR A 116 -2.78 16.83 -16.66
CA THR A 116 -3.28 17.01 -15.30
C THR A 116 -2.27 16.47 -14.29
N VAL A 117 -2.28 17.03 -13.08
CA VAL A 117 -1.49 16.48 -11.97
C VAL A 117 -2.30 15.40 -11.28
N LEU A 118 -1.82 14.16 -11.36
CA LEU A 118 -2.48 13.01 -10.76
C LEU A 118 -2.16 12.89 -9.27
N ALA A 119 -0.87 12.98 -8.91
CA ALA A 119 -0.40 12.75 -7.55
C ALA A 119 0.80 13.65 -7.22
N VAL A 120 0.91 14.03 -5.94
CA VAL A 120 2.01 14.86 -5.42
C VAL A 120 2.40 14.36 -4.04
N GLY A 121 3.69 14.15 -3.81
CA GLY A 121 4.19 13.72 -2.50
C GLY A 121 5.67 14.00 -2.30
N GLU A 122 6.08 14.06 -1.03
CA GLU A 122 7.49 14.09 -0.67
C GLU A 122 8.10 12.68 -0.80
N LEU A 123 9.34 12.63 -1.28
CA LEU A 123 10.06 11.39 -1.47
C LEU A 123 11.51 11.58 -1.05
N SER A 124 12.00 10.70 -0.17
CA SER A 124 13.41 10.68 0.24
C SER A 124 14.31 10.44 -0.97
N ALA A 125 15.51 11.02 -0.96
CA ALA A 125 16.49 10.82 -2.02
C ALA A 125 16.81 9.33 -2.20
N GLY A 126 16.76 8.87 -3.44
CA GLY A 126 16.94 7.46 -3.79
C GLY A 126 16.83 7.22 -5.28
N ASN A 127 17.10 5.97 -5.69
CA ASN A 127 16.96 5.54 -7.08
C ASN A 127 15.62 4.80 -7.23
N TYR A 128 14.63 5.44 -7.85
CA TYR A 128 13.31 4.86 -8.09
C TYR A 128 13.19 4.44 -9.55
N THR A 129 12.70 3.22 -9.79
CA THR A 129 12.65 2.64 -11.15
C THR A 129 11.27 2.24 -11.58
N GLU A 130 10.29 2.21 -10.67
CA GLU A 130 8.95 1.75 -10.97
C GLU A 130 7.90 2.67 -10.34
N ILE A 131 6.80 2.83 -11.08
CA ILE A 131 5.58 3.50 -10.62
C ILE A 131 4.44 2.52 -10.88
N ARG A 132 3.55 2.34 -9.91
CA ARG A 132 2.34 1.54 -10.04
C ARG A 132 1.12 2.42 -9.79
N LEU A 133 0.13 2.28 -10.66
CA LEU A 133 -1.16 2.95 -10.55
C LEU A 133 -2.21 1.89 -10.22
N HIS A 134 -3.11 2.17 -9.28
CA HIS A 134 -4.31 1.37 -9.09
C HIS A 134 -5.47 2.04 -9.81
N VAL A 135 -5.95 1.38 -10.87
CA VAL A 135 -7.10 1.84 -11.65
C VAL A 135 -8.34 1.20 -11.06
N VAL A 136 -9.19 2.02 -10.44
CA VAL A 136 -10.46 1.59 -9.85
C VAL A 136 -11.48 1.28 -10.94
N ASN A 137 -11.52 2.13 -11.96
CA ASN A 137 -12.43 1.98 -13.08
C ASN A 137 -11.77 2.53 -14.35
N ALA A 138 -12.03 1.85 -15.46
CA ALA A 138 -11.64 2.28 -16.80
C ALA A 138 -12.74 1.87 -17.77
N TYR A 139 -13.08 2.75 -18.69
CA TYR A 139 -13.88 2.38 -19.86
C TYR A 139 -13.51 3.27 -21.04
N ALA A 140 -13.74 2.76 -22.24
CA ALA A 140 -13.50 3.49 -23.47
C ALA A 140 -14.71 3.39 -24.40
N THR A 141 -15.03 4.48 -25.08
CA THR A 141 -16.06 4.49 -26.12
C THR A 141 -15.40 4.53 -27.49
N ILE A 142 -15.65 3.49 -28.28
CA ILE A 142 -15.13 3.32 -29.64
C ILE A 142 -16.34 3.19 -30.57
N ASN A 143 -16.43 4.05 -31.58
CA ASN A 143 -17.55 4.02 -32.55
C ASN A 143 -18.95 4.02 -31.91
N GLY A 144 -19.12 4.66 -30.75
CA GLY A 144 -20.38 4.71 -30.00
C GLY A 144 -20.65 3.47 -29.13
N GLU A 145 -19.77 2.48 -29.11
CA GLU A 145 -19.84 1.32 -28.22
C GLU A 145 -18.90 1.50 -27.01
N THR A 146 -19.45 1.34 -25.81
CA THR A 146 -18.67 1.42 -24.55
C THR A 146 -18.10 0.05 -24.21
N ASN A 147 -16.78 -0.01 -24.06
CA ASN A 147 -16.03 -1.18 -23.64
C ASN A 147 -15.49 -0.94 -22.22
N ILE A 148 -15.69 -1.91 -21.33
CA ILE A 148 -15.25 -1.91 -19.93
C ILE A 148 -14.12 -2.93 -19.79
#